data_AF-A0A6A4H3V5-F1
#
_entry.id   AF-A0A6A4H3V5-F1
#
_cell.length_a   1.000
_cell.length_b   1.000
_cell.length_c   1.000
_cell.angle_alpha   90.00
_cell.angle_beta   90.00
_cell.angle_gamma   90.00
#
_symmetry.space_group_name_H-M   'P 1'
#
loop_
_entity.id
_entity.type
_entity.pdbx_description
1 polymer ?
#
loop_
_entity_poly.entity_id
_entity_poly.type
_entity_poly.pdbx_seq_one_letter_code
_entity_poly.pdbx_strand_id
1 'polypeptide(L)'
;MTEITISYGDTLASAAERAKYLAPYGIRSCACGPSCSDPARAKISEKRRESLRNPFTLFPPPEPTWPRDKWIQPAVQRVQELEEEDLQAPEPYKRTLHLLVNAYSHLQDIDKALFYAKKLKPVCKAHEGVDLPAMYLSKSGLKSSPGYMAAAMQKNFKLPQEYHLC
;
A
#
# COMPACT_ATOMS: atom_id res chain seq x y z
N MET A 1 -19.85 22.09 10.47
CA MET A 1 -18.42 22.35 10.76
C MET A 1 -17.81 21.01 11.15
N THR A 2 -16.81 20.53 10.42
CA THR A 2 -16.16 19.25 10.73
C THR A 2 -15.00 19.52 11.68
N GLU A 3 -14.88 18.72 12.74
CA GLU A 3 -13.75 18.79 13.67
C GLU A 3 -12.45 18.40 12.93
N ILE A 4 -11.39 19.17 13.15
CA ILE A 4 -10.05 18.86 12.61
C ILE A 4 -9.27 18.16 13.72
N THR A 5 -8.78 16.95 13.43
CA THR A 5 -8.03 16.12 14.39
C THR A 5 -6.63 15.82 13.89
N ILE A 6 -5.71 15.57 14.83
CA ILE A 6 -4.33 15.13 14.55
C ILE A 6 -3.97 13.99 15.51
N SER A 7 -2.97 13.18 15.16
CA SER A 7 -2.44 12.15 16.06
C SER A 7 -1.27 12.71 16.88
N TYR A 8 -1.31 12.53 18.20
CA TYR A 8 -0.23 12.89 19.12
C TYR A 8 0.86 11.80 19.24
N GLY A 9 0.65 10.65 18.62
CA GLY A 9 1.59 9.52 18.66
C GLY A 9 1.48 8.64 17.42
N ASP A 10 2.19 7.52 17.42
CA ASP A 10 2.09 6.54 16.33
C ASP A 10 0.69 5.88 16.35
N THR A 11 -0.08 6.09 15.28
CA THR A 11 -1.43 5.53 15.12
C THR A 11 -1.42 4.01 14.95
N LEU A 12 -0.27 3.43 14.57
CA LEU A 12 -0.06 1.99 14.46
C LEU A 12 0.50 1.36 15.74
N ALA A 13 0.86 2.16 16.75
CA ALA A 13 1.22 1.64 18.05
C ALA A 13 0.02 0.94 18.71
N SER A 14 0.26 0.03 19.65
CA SER A 14 -0.82 -0.67 20.36
C SER A 14 -1.67 0.29 21.21
N ALA A 15 -2.90 -0.09 21.58
CA ALA A 15 -3.75 0.72 22.46
C ALA A 15 -3.05 1.14 23.75
N ALA A 16 -2.30 0.21 24.36
CA ALA A 16 -1.54 0.47 25.58
C ALA A 16 -0.40 1.46 25.35
N GLU A 17 0.32 1.36 24.22
CA GLU A 17 1.36 2.32 23.85
C GLU A 17 0.76 3.70 23.56
N ARG A 18 -0.32 3.78 22.78
CA ARG A 18 -1.03 5.04 22.50
C ARG A 18 -1.52 5.70 23.79
N ALA A 19 -2.06 4.93 24.74
CA ALA A 19 -2.49 5.47 26.04
C ALA A 19 -1.34 6.10 26.84
N LYS A 20 -0.12 5.53 26.78
CA LYS A 20 1.06 6.14 27.42
C LYS A 20 1.44 7.49 26.79
N TYR A 21 1.39 7.60 25.46
CA TYR A 21 1.64 8.85 24.75
C TYR A 21 0.56 9.92 24.99
N LEU A 22 -0.67 9.48 25.24
CA LEU A 22 -1.83 10.34 25.47
C LEU A 22 -2.00 10.77 26.94
N ALA A 23 -1.37 10.06 27.88
CA ALA A 23 -1.45 10.34 29.31
C ALA A 23 -1.08 11.79 29.71
N PRO A 24 -0.02 12.43 29.14
CA PRO A 24 0.30 13.84 29.41
C PRO A 24 -0.82 14.83 29.05
N TYR A 25 -1.72 14.44 28.14
CA TYR A 25 -2.85 15.25 27.69
C TYR A 25 -4.15 14.93 28.46
N GLY A 26 -4.08 14.12 29.52
CA GLY A 26 -5.24 13.73 30.32
C GLY A 26 -6.15 12.68 29.65
N ILE A 27 -5.75 12.16 28.49
CA ILE A 27 -6.53 11.18 27.72
C ILE A 27 -6.10 9.78 28.15
N ARG A 28 -6.96 9.09 28.91
CA ARG A 28 -6.67 7.75 29.47
C ARG A 28 -7.02 6.61 28.52
N SER A 29 -8.02 6.80 27.66
CA SER A 29 -8.42 5.86 26.63
C SER A 29 -8.76 6.61 25.35
N CYS A 30 -8.21 6.15 24.22
CA CYS A 30 -8.56 6.70 22.92
C CYS A 30 -9.93 6.16 22.50
N ALA A 31 -10.84 7.02 22.08
CA ALA A 31 -12.17 6.65 21.55
C ALA A 31 -12.37 7.18 20.12
N CYS A 32 -11.28 7.30 19.34
CA CYS A 32 -11.29 7.91 18.00
C CYS A 32 -12.18 7.21 16.97
N GLY A 33 -12.67 6.00 17.27
CA GLY A 33 -13.58 5.25 16.43
C GLY A 33 -13.85 3.86 16.98
N PRO A 34 -14.67 3.04 16.29
CA PRO A 34 -15.02 1.68 16.71
C PRO A 34 -13.79 0.79 16.96
N SER A 35 -12.69 1.02 16.21
CA SER A 35 -11.40 0.33 16.37
C SER A 35 -10.70 0.59 17.71
N CYS A 36 -11.23 1.52 18.53
CA CYS A 36 -10.74 1.83 19.87
C CYS A 36 -11.85 1.76 20.94
N SER A 37 -13.11 2.01 20.59
CA SER A 37 -14.23 2.04 21.55
C SER A 37 -15.01 0.74 21.69
N ASP A 38 -15.09 -0.08 20.64
CA ASP A 38 -15.76 -1.40 20.67
C ASP A 38 -14.73 -2.48 21.07
N PRO A 39 -14.90 -3.21 22.19
CA PRO A 39 -13.95 -4.21 22.65
C PRO A 39 -13.66 -5.34 21.65
N ALA A 40 -14.67 -5.77 20.89
CA ALA A 40 -14.52 -6.84 19.92
C ALA A 40 -13.70 -6.36 18.72
N ARG A 41 -13.99 -5.15 18.22
CA ARG A 41 -13.23 -4.53 17.14
C ARG A 41 -11.83 -4.14 17.57
N ALA A 42 -11.65 -3.59 18.77
CA ALA A 42 -10.36 -3.19 19.30
C ALA A 42 -9.37 -4.36 19.32
N LYS A 43 -9.81 -5.57 19.69
CA LYS A 43 -8.95 -6.76 19.66
C LYS A 43 -8.49 -7.13 18.24
N ILE A 44 -9.37 -7.00 17.25
CA ILE A 44 -9.03 -7.22 15.83
C ILE A 44 -8.05 -6.15 15.36
N SER A 45 -8.34 -4.89 15.67
CA SER A 45 -7.51 -3.75 15.27
C SER A 45 -6.13 -3.79 15.90
N GLU A 46 -5.98 -4.23 17.15
CA GLU A 46 -4.63 -4.36 17.73
C GLU A 46 -3.79 -5.42 17.03
N LYS A 47 -4.40 -6.56 16.65
CA LYS A 47 -3.69 -7.58 15.85
C LYS A 47 -3.33 -7.06 14.45
N ARG A 48 -4.22 -6.28 13.82
CA ARG A 48 -3.96 -5.65 12.52
C ARG A 48 -2.82 -4.63 12.62
N ARG A 49 -2.87 -3.70 13.57
CA ARG A 49 -1.82 -2.69 13.78
C ARG A 49 -0.46 -3.31 14.00
N GLU A 50 -0.38 -4.40 14.76
CA GLU A 50 0.85 -5.16 14.91
C GLU A 50 1.40 -5.68 13.58
N SER A 51 0.56 -6.31 12.74
CA SER A 51 1.00 -6.80 11.42
C SER A 51 1.35 -5.67 10.45
N LEU A 52 0.69 -4.52 10.58
CA LEU A 52 0.89 -3.32 9.76
C LEU A 52 2.19 -2.57 10.10
N ARG A 53 2.80 -2.81 11.25
CA ARG A 53 4.13 -2.28 11.57
C ARG A 53 5.25 -2.99 10.82
N ASN A 54 5.04 -4.25 10.43
CA ASN A 54 6.06 -5.01 9.69
C ASN A 54 6.20 -4.47 8.26
N PRO A 55 7.44 -4.25 7.77
CA PRO A 55 7.68 -3.85 6.38
C PRO A 55 7.04 -4.85 5.42
N PHE A 56 6.28 -4.32 4.45
CA PHE A 56 5.68 -5.13 3.40
C PHE A 56 6.57 -5.09 2.16
N THR A 57 6.92 -6.25 1.64
CA THR A 57 7.67 -6.40 0.39
C THR A 57 6.84 -7.16 -0.64
N LEU A 58 6.86 -6.69 -1.88
CA LEU A 58 6.11 -7.28 -2.97
C LEU A 58 7.05 -7.50 -4.14
N PHE A 59 7.30 -8.77 -4.48
CA PHE A 59 8.19 -9.16 -5.57
C PHE A 59 7.43 -10.01 -6.58
N PRO A 60 7.60 -9.77 -7.89
CA PRO A 60 7.07 -10.67 -8.91
C PRO A 60 7.60 -12.08 -8.68
N PRO A 61 6.74 -13.12 -8.76
CA PRO A 61 7.20 -14.49 -8.68
C PRO A 61 8.09 -14.84 -9.89
N PRO A 62 9.06 -15.76 -9.72
CA PRO A 62 9.94 -16.17 -10.83
C PRO A 62 9.16 -16.88 -11.93
N GLU A 63 8.13 -17.63 -11.56
CA GLU A 63 7.21 -18.29 -12.49
C GLU A 63 5.82 -17.62 -12.47
N PRO A 64 5.13 -17.55 -13.61
CA PRO A 64 3.78 -17.03 -13.67
C PRO A 64 2.84 -17.81 -12.74
N THR A 65 2.13 -17.09 -11.88
CA THR A 65 1.08 -17.67 -11.03
C THR A 65 -0.29 -17.55 -11.72
N TRP A 66 -1.22 -18.43 -11.36
CA TRP A 66 -2.62 -18.34 -11.77
C TRP A 66 -3.55 -18.28 -10.55
N PRO A 67 -4.39 -17.25 -10.42
CA PRO A 67 -4.43 -16.02 -11.21
C PRO A 67 -3.13 -15.20 -11.16
N ARG A 68 -2.82 -14.43 -12.22
CA ARG A 68 -1.55 -13.67 -12.35
C ARG A 68 -1.31 -12.63 -11.26
N ASP A 69 -2.37 -12.15 -10.63
CA ASP A 69 -2.31 -11.16 -9.54
C ASP A 69 -2.45 -11.79 -8.15
N LYS A 70 -2.37 -13.13 -8.03
CA LYS A 70 -2.46 -13.82 -6.73
C LYS A 70 -1.42 -13.33 -5.73
N TRP A 71 -0.18 -13.12 -6.18
CA TRP A 71 0.92 -12.62 -5.36
C TRP A 71 0.73 -11.15 -4.91
N ILE A 72 -0.16 -10.39 -5.54
CA ILE A 72 -0.46 -8.99 -5.22
C ILE A 72 -1.57 -8.88 -4.15
N GLN A 73 -2.44 -9.89 -4.04
CA GLN A 73 -3.62 -9.84 -3.16
C GLN A 73 -3.32 -9.47 -1.69
N PRO A 74 -2.21 -9.93 -1.06
CA PRO A 74 -1.91 -9.51 0.31
C PRO A 74 -1.67 -8.00 0.44
N ALA A 75 -1.13 -7.33 -0.59
CA ALA A 75 -0.96 -5.88 -0.61
C ALA A 75 -2.31 -5.15 -0.78
N VAL A 76 -3.22 -5.72 -1.59
CA VAL A 76 -4.59 -5.21 -1.74
C VAL A 76 -5.33 -5.28 -0.41
N GLN A 77 -5.27 -6.43 0.26
CA GLN A 77 -5.86 -6.63 1.58
C GLN A 77 -5.30 -5.63 2.60
N ARG A 78 -3.98 -5.40 2.61
CA ARG A 78 -3.35 -4.44 3.52
C ARG A 78 -3.88 -3.01 3.33
N VAL A 79 -4.10 -2.57 2.09
CA VAL A 79 -4.71 -1.26 1.81
C VAL A 79 -6.15 -1.21 2.31
N GLN A 80 -6.92 -2.27 2.13
CA GLN A 80 -8.30 -2.35 2.63
C GLN A 80 -8.35 -2.28 4.16
N GLU A 81 -7.50 -3.03 4.85
CA GLU A 81 -7.42 -3.02 6.32
C GLU A 81 -7.03 -1.64 6.87
N LEU A 82 -6.14 -0.92 6.19
CA LEU A 82 -5.79 0.46 6.55
C LEU A 82 -6.95 1.44 6.29
N GLU A 83 -7.69 1.26 5.18
CA GLU A 83 -8.86 2.09 4.86
C GLU A 83 -10.03 1.85 5.81
N GLU A 84 -10.27 0.59 6.22
CA GLU A 84 -11.30 0.22 7.20
C GLU A 84 -11.06 0.83 8.58
N GLU A 85 -9.81 1.12 8.92
CA GLU A 85 -9.42 1.73 10.21
C GLU A 85 -9.14 3.23 10.12
N ASP A 86 -9.41 3.86 8.97
CA ASP A 86 -9.09 5.28 8.72
C ASP A 86 -7.59 5.60 8.92
N LEU A 87 -6.72 4.63 8.66
CA LEU A 87 -5.26 4.70 8.80
C LEU A 87 -4.58 5.00 7.46
N GLN A 88 -5.02 6.04 6.74
CA GLN A 88 -4.39 6.46 5.47
C GLN A 88 -3.18 7.39 5.67
N ALA A 89 -3.04 7.99 6.86
CA ALA A 89 -1.94 8.90 7.18
C ALA A 89 -0.57 8.21 7.37
N PRO A 90 -0.44 7.00 7.95
CA PRO A 90 0.86 6.37 8.19
C PRO A 90 1.62 5.97 6.92
N GLU A 91 2.96 5.96 7.01
CA GLU A 91 3.88 5.54 5.93
C GLU A 91 3.53 4.18 5.31
N PRO A 92 3.10 3.14 6.06
CA PRO A 92 2.69 1.87 5.47
C PRO A 92 1.58 1.98 4.41
N TYR A 93 0.65 2.94 4.52
CA TYR A 93 -0.39 3.15 3.50
C TYR A 93 0.23 3.65 2.20
N LYS A 94 1.02 4.72 2.27
CA LYS A 94 1.75 5.30 1.12
C LYS A 94 2.63 4.25 0.44
N ARG A 95 3.44 3.53 1.21
CA ARG A 95 4.36 2.51 0.69
C ARG A 95 3.61 1.37 0.02
N THR A 96 2.51 0.89 0.60
CA THR A 96 1.72 -0.21 0.02
C THR A 96 1.06 0.21 -1.30
N LEU A 97 0.52 1.44 -1.37
CA LEU A 97 -0.01 1.98 -2.63
C LEU A 97 1.06 2.07 -3.72
N HIS A 98 2.28 2.52 -3.38
CA HIS A 98 3.38 2.57 -4.34
C HIS A 98 3.78 1.18 -4.86
N LEU A 99 3.81 0.16 -3.99
CA LEU A 99 4.04 -1.23 -4.39
C LEU A 99 2.95 -1.74 -5.34
N LEU A 100 1.68 -1.42 -5.08
CA LEU A 100 0.57 -1.81 -5.94
C LEU A 100 0.64 -1.15 -7.33
N VAL A 101 0.99 0.14 -7.41
CA VAL A 101 1.21 0.81 -8.70
C VAL A 101 2.28 0.09 -9.52
N ASN A 102 3.41 -0.23 -8.89
CA ASN A 102 4.52 -0.92 -9.57
C ASN A 102 4.15 -2.35 -9.97
N ALA A 103 3.46 -3.09 -9.10
CA ALA A 103 3.07 -4.47 -9.36
C ALA A 103 2.02 -4.59 -10.48
N TYR A 104 1.00 -3.74 -10.50
CA TYR A 104 0.03 -3.73 -11.60
C TYR A 104 0.64 -3.18 -12.91
N SER A 105 1.60 -2.26 -12.83
CA SER A 105 2.37 -1.85 -14.02
C SER A 105 3.18 -3.02 -14.60
N HIS A 106 3.80 -3.84 -13.74
CA HIS A 106 4.49 -5.06 -14.13
C HIS A 106 3.54 -6.09 -14.77
N LEU A 107 2.33 -6.27 -14.22
CA LEU A 107 1.30 -7.11 -14.85
C LEU A 107 0.69 -6.49 -16.11
N GLN A 108 1.08 -5.28 -16.47
CA GLN A 108 0.53 -4.48 -17.58
C GLN A 108 -0.98 -4.20 -17.42
N ASP A 109 -1.50 -4.27 -16.20
CA ASP A 109 -2.87 -3.88 -15.84
C ASP A 109 -2.88 -2.37 -15.52
N ILE A 110 -2.84 -1.57 -16.59
CA ILE A 110 -2.69 -0.11 -16.50
C ILE A 110 -3.87 0.54 -15.76
N ASP A 111 -5.07 -0.01 -15.88
CA ASP A 111 -6.26 0.56 -15.25
C ASP A 111 -6.20 0.38 -13.72
N LYS A 112 -5.79 -0.81 -13.22
CA LYS A 112 -5.54 -0.98 -11.78
C LYS A 112 -4.34 -0.17 -11.29
N ALA A 113 -3.26 -0.07 -12.07
CA ALA A 113 -2.11 0.77 -11.71
C ALA A 113 -2.53 2.25 -11.55
N LEU A 114 -3.35 2.78 -12.47
CA LEU A 114 -3.90 4.14 -12.36
C LEU A 114 -4.84 4.30 -11.18
N PHE A 115 -5.67 3.29 -10.87
CA PHE A 115 -6.55 3.34 -9.72
C PHE A 115 -5.76 3.58 -8.42
N TYR A 116 -4.69 2.81 -8.20
CA TYR A 116 -3.85 2.99 -7.01
C TYR A 116 -2.99 4.25 -7.07
N ALA A 117 -2.53 4.68 -8.26
CA ALA A 117 -1.78 5.93 -8.41
C ALA A 117 -2.63 7.17 -8.04
N LYS A 118 -3.93 7.15 -8.38
CA LYS A 118 -4.88 8.19 -7.98
C LYS A 118 -5.05 8.26 -6.46
N LYS A 119 -5.08 7.12 -5.77
CA LYS A 119 -5.09 7.07 -4.30
C LYS A 119 -3.77 7.57 -3.71
N LEU A 120 -2.64 7.23 -4.32
CA LEU A 120 -1.30 7.60 -3.85
C LEU A 120 -1.02 9.10 -3.97
N LYS A 121 -1.50 9.75 -5.03
CA LYS A 121 -1.23 11.17 -5.32
C LYS A 121 -1.48 12.11 -4.13
N PRO A 122 -2.68 12.17 -3.51
CA PRO A 122 -2.93 13.06 -2.38
C PRO A 122 -2.07 12.70 -1.16
N VAL A 123 -1.72 11.42 -0.97
CA VAL A 123 -0.89 10.95 0.15
C VAL A 123 0.55 11.43 0.00
N CYS A 124 1.15 11.31 -1.19
CA CYS A 124 2.49 11.84 -1.47
C CYS A 124 2.55 13.35 -1.24
N LYS A 125 1.55 14.08 -1.72
CA LYS A 125 1.48 15.54 -1.52
C LYS A 125 1.39 15.91 -0.03
N ALA A 126 0.62 15.16 0.75
CA ALA A 126 0.49 15.39 2.18
C ALA A 126 1.78 15.05 2.97
N HIS A 127 2.49 13.99 2.58
CA HIS A 127 3.71 13.53 3.27
C HIS A 127 4.96 14.34 2.91
N GLU A 128 5.14 14.63 1.63
CA GLU A 128 6.42 15.09 1.09
C GLU A 128 6.32 16.51 0.51
N GLY A 129 5.12 17.08 0.45
CA GLY A 129 4.87 18.39 -0.17
C GLY A 129 5.02 18.38 -1.70
N VAL A 130 5.32 17.24 -2.31
CA VAL A 130 5.52 17.07 -3.76
C VAL A 130 4.41 16.23 -4.38
N ASP A 131 4.04 16.57 -5.61
CA ASP A 131 3.12 15.75 -6.39
C ASP A 131 3.79 14.45 -6.84
N LEU A 132 2.99 13.38 -6.91
CA LEU A 132 3.42 12.10 -7.48
C LEU A 132 3.94 12.33 -8.92
N PRO A 133 5.09 11.75 -9.32
CA PRO A 133 5.66 11.98 -10.65
C PRO A 133 4.65 11.74 -11.77
N ALA A 134 4.66 12.63 -12.78
CA ALA A 134 3.69 12.61 -13.87
C ALA A 134 3.63 11.27 -14.64
N MET A 135 4.72 10.50 -14.62
CA MET A 135 4.77 9.16 -15.21
C MET A 135 3.75 8.19 -14.59
N TYR A 136 3.37 8.35 -13.33
CA TYR A 136 2.39 7.50 -12.68
C TYR A 136 0.93 7.95 -12.89
N LEU A 137 0.73 9.14 -13.47
CA LEU A 137 -0.59 9.79 -13.57
C LEU A 137 -1.28 9.59 -14.91
N SER A 138 -0.63 8.95 -15.88
CA SER A 138 -1.16 8.75 -17.23
C SER A 138 -0.92 7.34 -17.75
N LYS A 139 -1.77 6.88 -18.68
CA LYS A 139 -1.60 5.57 -19.34
C LYS A 139 -0.27 5.47 -20.08
N SER A 140 0.12 6.53 -20.81
CA SER A 140 1.39 6.59 -21.54
C SER A 140 2.59 6.60 -20.59
N GLY A 141 2.52 7.36 -19.49
CA GLY A 141 3.54 7.39 -18.46
C GLY A 141 3.77 6.02 -17.82
N LEU A 142 2.70 5.32 -17.41
CA LEU A 142 2.82 4.00 -16.78
C LEU A 142 3.39 2.94 -17.71
N LYS A 143 3.07 3.01 -19.01
CA LYS A 143 3.71 2.17 -20.05
C LYS A 143 5.20 2.44 -20.20
N SER A 144 5.68 3.61 -19.77
CA SER A 144 7.09 3.97 -19.76
C SER A 144 7.76 3.67 -18.41
N SER A 145 7.01 3.17 -17.42
CA SER A 145 7.55 2.86 -16.09
C SER A 145 8.52 1.67 -16.16
N PRO A 146 9.55 1.63 -15.28
CA PRO A 146 10.50 0.52 -15.23
C PRO A 146 9.82 -0.85 -15.08
N GLY A 147 8.77 -0.93 -14.25
CA GLY A 147 8.03 -2.18 -14.03
C GLY A 147 7.34 -2.70 -15.29
N TYR A 148 6.69 -1.80 -16.05
CA TYR A 148 6.06 -2.16 -17.32
C TYR A 148 7.09 -2.58 -18.37
N MET A 149 8.17 -1.79 -18.51
CA MET A 149 9.20 -2.02 -19.52
C MET A 149 9.95 -3.33 -19.27
N ALA A 150 10.29 -3.64 -18.02
CA ALA A 150 10.91 -4.91 -17.66
C ALA A 150 10.03 -6.11 -18.04
N ALA A 151 8.73 -6.06 -17.75
CA ALA A 151 7.79 -7.12 -18.12
C ALA A 151 7.59 -7.24 -19.63
N ALA A 152 7.56 -6.11 -20.34
CA ALA A 152 7.45 -6.09 -21.81
C ALA A 152 8.70 -6.71 -22.48
N MET A 153 9.89 -6.39 -21.98
CA MET A 153 11.14 -6.99 -22.47
C MET A 153 11.18 -8.50 -22.24
N GLN A 154 10.77 -8.98 -21.05
CA GLN A 154 10.69 -10.42 -20.77
C GLN A 154 9.74 -11.17 -21.72
N LYS A 155 8.60 -10.58 -22.08
CA LYS A 155 7.68 -11.19 -23.07
C LYS A 155 8.27 -11.25 -24.48
N ASN A 156 9.08 -10.27 -24.84
CA ASN A 156 9.67 -10.16 -26.18
C ASN A 156 10.99 -10.94 -26.30
N PHE A 157 11.61 -11.31 -25.18
CA PHE A 157 12.82 -12.12 -25.14
C PHE A 157 12.48 -13.58 -25.46
N LYS A 158 12.50 -13.92 -26.75
CA LYS A 158 12.62 -15.33 -27.17
C LYS A 158 14.10 -15.69 -27.11
N LEU A 159 14.45 -16.72 -26.34
CA LEU A 159 15.76 -17.36 -26.47
C LEU A 159 15.94 -17.75 -27.96
N PRO A 160 17.12 -17.54 -28.55
CA PRO A 160 17.42 -18.13 -29.86
C PRO A 160 17.10 -19.62 -29.75
N GLN A 161 16.23 -20.10 -30.64
CA GLN A 161 15.98 -21.53 -30.77
C GLN A 161 17.35 -22.17 -31.01
N GLU A 162 17.82 -22.97 -30.05
CA GLU A 162 19.09 -23.68 -30.19
C GLU A 162 19.03 -24.44 -31.51
N TYR A 163 19.99 -24.15 -32.40
CA TYR A 163 20.16 -24.92 -33.61
C TYR A 163 20.36 -26.38 -33.20
N HIS A 164 19.40 -27.23 -33.55
CA HIS A 164 19.62 -28.67 -33.59
C HIS A 164 20.78 -28.92 -34.56
N LEU A 165 21.99 -29.04 -34.01
CA LEU A 165 23.12 -29.63 -34.70
C LEU A 165 22.86 -31.14 -34.78
N CYS A 166 23.00 -31.63 -36.01
CA CYS A 166 22.83 -33.00 -36.47
C CYS A 166 23.48 -34.06 -35.58
#